data_AF-A0A932KQB6-F1
#
_entry.id   AF-A0A932KQB6-F1
#
_cell.length_a   1.000
_cell.length_b   1.000
_cell.length_c   1.000
_cell.angle_alpha   90.00
_cell.angle_beta   90.00
_cell.angle_gamma   90.00
#
_symmetry.space_group_name_H-M   'P 1'
#
loop_
_entity.id
_entity.type
_entity.pdbx_description
1 polymer ?
#
loop_
_entity_poly.entity_id
_entity_poly.type
_entity_poly.pdbx_seq_one_letter_code
_entity_poly.pdbx_strand_id
1 'polypeptide(L)'
;DVTTRWGSGKPKGPGIWYLLDLGRIETVHRVVLLPGIFVTDAPVGLRVEASRDKENWRTVWELPEIMPGLYTWRGQPRFDHSGIVELAFPGAQARYLRFTHLGESPPFDWSIGEIFVFAPGEPGAESPKEDILAAVRGKLIRGRPAEAEEMLSCIIEADPEAVEAHRMLALVRSAGR
;
A
#
# COMPACT_ATOMS: atom_id res chain seq x y z
N ASP A 1 2.57 -2.37 17.94
CA ASP A 1 1.16 -2.35 18.38
C ASP A 1 0.36 -1.53 17.38
N VAL A 2 -0.67 -2.11 16.75
CA VAL A 2 -1.48 -1.47 15.69
C VAL A 2 -2.36 -0.30 16.19
N THR A 3 -2.38 -0.05 17.50
CA THR A 3 -3.02 1.13 18.10
C THR A 3 -2.09 2.32 18.24
N THR A 4 -0.78 2.11 18.03
CA THR A 4 0.24 3.16 18.01
C THR A 4 0.63 3.49 16.58
N ARG A 5 1.12 4.72 16.34
CA ARG A 5 1.55 5.17 15.01
C ARG A 5 2.63 6.25 15.07
N TRP A 6 3.48 6.28 14.05
CA TRP A 6 4.08 7.52 13.60
C TRP A 6 3.05 8.27 12.73
N GLY A 7 2.98 9.59 12.85
CA GLY A 7 2.12 10.43 12.03
C GLY A 7 2.83 11.70 11.60
N SER A 8 2.41 12.28 10.48
CA SER A 8 3.00 13.52 9.97
C SER A 8 2.61 14.75 10.79
N GLY A 9 1.56 14.64 11.62
CA GLY A 9 1.08 15.69 12.51
C GLY A 9 0.36 16.84 11.80
N LYS A 10 0.08 16.67 10.50
CA LYS A 10 -0.63 17.62 9.64
C LYS A 10 -1.37 16.85 8.54
N PRO A 11 -2.30 17.47 7.79
CA PRO A 11 -2.91 16.81 6.65
C PRO A 11 -1.86 16.28 5.66
N LYS A 12 -2.08 15.08 5.13
CA LYS A 12 -1.16 14.44 4.20
C LYS A 12 -1.05 15.26 2.92
N GLY A 13 0.19 15.43 2.48
CA GLY A 13 0.52 16.22 1.29
C GLY A 13 1.86 15.80 0.68
N PRO A 14 2.14 16.26 -0.54
CA PRO A 14 3.33 15.89 -1.28
C PRO A 14 4.59 16.36 -0.54
N GLY A 15 5.63 15.53 -0.60
CA GLY A 15 6.94 15.85 -0.03
C GLY A 15 7.08 15.62 1.46
N ILE A 16 6.01 15.28 2.19
CA ILE A 16 6.14 14.72 3.54
C ILE A 16 6.87 13.38 3.42
N TRP A 17 7.85 13.14 4.29
CA TRP A 17 8.64 11.92 4.24
C TRP A 17 8.87 11.27 5.60
N TYR A 18 9.10 9.96 5.56
CA TYR A 18 9.54 9.13 6.67
C TYR A 18 10.87 8.46 6.31
N LEU A 19 11.82 8.41 7.24
CA LEU A 19 13.12 7.78 7.06
C LEU A 19 13.26 6.60 8.03
N LEU A 20 13.50 5.42 7.46
CA LEU A 20 13.86 4.22 8.19
C LEU A 20 15.37 3.98 8.10
N ASP A 21 16.05 3.80 9.24
CA ASP A 21 17.41 3.26 9.33
C ASP A 21 17.33 1.79 9.82
N LEU A 22 17.80 0.85 9.00
CA LEU A 22 17.84 -0.59 9.31
C LEU A 22 18.99 -0.95 10.27
N GLY A 23 19.89 0.01 10.57
CA GLY A 23 21.06 -0.15 11.44
C GLY A 23 22.27 -0.78 10.75
N ARG A 24 22.06 -1.53 9.65
CA ARG A 24 23.09 -2.13 8.80
C ARG A 24 22.62 -2.20 7.36
N ILE A 25 23.54 -2.47 6.43
CA ILE A 25 23.20 -2.68 5.02
C ILE A 25 22.54 -4.06 4.89
N GLU A 26 21.34 -4.07 4.35
CA GLU A 26 20.54 -5.26 4.07
C GLU A 26 20.10 -5.25 2.61
N THR A 27 19.77 -6.44 2.08
CA THR A 27 19.05 -6.51 0.80
C THR A 27 17.56 -6.52 1.09
N VAL A 28 16.85 -5.50 0.63
CA VAL A 28 15.40 -5.34 0.78
C VAL A 28 14.73 -5.59 -0.56
N HIS A 29 13.64 -6.35 -0.58
CA HIS A 29 12.86 -6.55 -1.81
C HIS A 29 11.37 -6.24 -1.64
N ARG A 30 10.90 -6.20 -0.39
CA ARG A 30 9.51 -5.93 -0.06
C ARG A 30 9.40 -5.11 1.22
N VAL A 31 8.46 -4.18 1.21
CA VAL A 31 8.04 -3.40 2.37
C VAL A 31 6.51 -3.47 2.48
N VAL A 32 6.02 -3.68 3.69
CA VAL A 32 4.58 -3.58 4.01
C VAL A 32 4.39 -2.46 5.01
N LEU A 33 3.54 -1.50 4.66
CA LEU A 33 3.09 -0.45 5.57
C LEU A 33 1.67 -0.77 6.03
N LEU A 34 1.43 -0.71 7.34
CA LEU A 34 0.09 -0.78 7.90
C LEU A 34 -0.24 0.53 8.61
N PRO A 35 -1.37 1.18 8.32
CA PRO A 35 -1.84 2.31 9.11
C PRO A 35 -2.44 1.88 10.46
N GLY A 36 -2.62 0.58 10.71
CA GLY A 36 -3.26 0.06 11.91
C GLY A 36 -4.76 0.41 11.92
N ILE A 37 -5.26 0.89 13.06
CA ILE A 37 -6.66 1.34 13.17
C ILE A 37 -6.95 2.65 12.41
N PHE A 38 -5.92 3.34 11.91
CA PHE A 38 -6.01 4.66 11.28
C PHE A 38 -6.12 4.55 9.76
N VAL A 39 -7.02 3.70 9.25
CA VAL A 39 -7.07 3.29 7.83
C VAL A 39 -7.09 4.47 6.85
N THR A 40 -7.79 5.56 7.18
CA THR A 40 -7.85 6.78 6.35
C THR A 40 -6.53 7.51 6.24
N ASP A 41 -5.56 7.22 7.11
CA ASP A 41 -4.24 7.83 7.12
C ASP A 41 -3.25 7.16 6.16
N ALA A 42 -3.64 6.07 5.49
CA ALA A 42 -2.81 5.45 4.46
C ALA A 42 -2.39 6.46 3.37
N PRO A 43 -1.20 6.30 2.76
CA PRO A 43 -0.71 7.23 1.75
C PRO A 43 -1.58 7.22 0.49
N VAL A 44 -1.69 8.36 -0.18
CA VAL A 44 -2.35 8.48 -1.49
C VAL A 44 -1.44 7.98 -2.61
N GLY A 45 -0.14 8.27 -2.49
CA GLY A 45 0.90 7.90 -3.44
C GLY A 45 2.23 7.93 -2.73
N LEU A 46 3.19 7.17 -3.23
CA LEU A 46 4.46 6.93 -2.56
C LEU A 46 5.61 6.84 -3.55
N ARG A 47 6.75 7.42 -3.16
CA ARG A 47 8.07 7.10 -3.70
C ARG A 47 8.91 6.49 -2.59
N VAL A 48 9.58 5.39 -2.88
CA VAL A 48 10.55 4.76 -1.99
C VAL A 48 11.93 4.85 -2.61
N GLU A 49 12.86 5.40 -1.83
CA GLU A 49 14.26 5.52 -2.20
C GLU A 49 15.14 4.75 -1.22
N ALA A 50 16.12 4.03 -1.75
CA ALA A 50 17.10 3.28 -0.97
C ALA A 50 18.45 3.99 -0.97
N SER A 51 19.16 3.93 0.16
CA SER A 51 20.52 4.43 0.30
C SER A 51 21.36 3.55 1.24
N ARG A 52 22.66 3.46 0.97
CA ARG A 52 23.64 2.78 1.84
C ARG A 52 24.31 3.76 2.82
N ASP A 53 24.35 5.04 2.46
CA ASP A 53 25.18 6.07 3.10
C ASP A 53 24.38 7.31 3.55
N LYS A 54 23.09 7.38 3.24
CA LYS A 54 22.17 8.52 3.49
C LYS A 54 22.43 9.76 2.61
N GLU A 55 23.37 9.66 1.68
CA GLU A 55 23.76 10.74 0.76
C GLU A 55 23.30 10.43 -0.66
N ASN A 56 23.57 9.21 -1.12
CA ASN A 56 23.24 8.72 -2.45
C ASN A 56 21.94 7.92 -2.41
N TRP A 57 20.92 8.41 -3.12
CA TRP A 57 19.58 7.84 -3.13
C TRP A 57 19.23 7.28 -4.50
N ARG A 58 18.61 6.09 -4.53
CA ARG A 58 18.04 5.49 -5.73
C ARG A 58 16.57 5.20 -5.50
N THR A 59 15.70 5.64 -6.42
CA THR A 59 14.29 5.21 -6.45
C THR A 59 14.23 3.71 -6.73
N VAL A 60 13.59 2.97 -5.83
CA VAL A 60 13.37 1.51 -5.94
C VAL A 60 11.91 1.17 -6.22
N TRP A 61 11.00 2.08 -5.91
CA TRP A 61 9.57 1.92 -6.12
C TRP A 61 8.90 3.31 -6.17
N GLU A 62 7.93 3.51 -7.06
CA GLU A 62 7.19 4.76 -7.15
C GLU A 62 5.81 4.52 -7.77
N LEU A 63 4.75 4.99 -7.11
CA LEU A 63 3.44 5.16 -7.71
C LEU A 63 2.82 6.47 -7.21
N PRO A 64 2.38 7.37 -8.12
CA PRO A 64 1.78 8.66 -7.76
C PRO A 64 0.41 8.49 -7.09
N GLU A 65 -0.25 7.36 -7.35
CA GLU A 65 -1.52 6.98 -6.77
C GLU A 65 -1.48 5.48 -6.44
N ILE A 66 -1.92 5.12 -5.23
CA ILE A 66 -2.07 3.75 -4.77
C ILE A 66 -3.50 3.53 -4.29
N MET A 67 -3.89 2.26 -4.22
CA MET A 67 -5.15 1.86 -3.61
C MET A 67 -4.84 1.09 -2.32
N PRO A 68 -4.77 1.77 -1.15
CA PRO A 68 -4.57 1.10 0.13
C PRO A 68 -5.63 0.03 0.36
N GLY A 69 -5.21 -1.14 0.83
CA GLY A 69 -6.08 -2.31 0.92
C GLY A 69 -5.91 -3.28 -0.24
N LEU A 70 -5.37 -2.86 -1.39
CA LEU A 70 -5.03 -3.77 -2.50
C LEU A 70 -3.64 -4.38 -2.31
N TYR A 71 -3.57 -5.70 -2.32
CA TYR A 71 -2.32 -6.45 -2.19
C TYR A 71 -2.40 -7.77 -2.97
N THR A 72 -1.30 -8.52 -3.06
CA THR A 72 -1.26 -9.79 -3.80
C THR A 72 -1.09 -10.95 -2.82
N TRP A 73 -1.93 -11.96 -2.92
CA TRP A 73 -1.81 -13.20 -2.14
C TRP A 73 -1.90 -14.41 -3.05
N ARG A 74 -0.87 -15.26 -3.01
CA ARG A 74 -0.74 -16.45 -3.89
C ARG A 74 -0.91 -16.12 -5.38
N GLY A 75 -0.31 -15.00 -5.81
CA GLY A 75 -0.32 -14.56 -7.20
C GLY A 75 -1.61 -13.88 -7.65
N GLN A 76 -2.58 -13.69 -6.76
CA GLN A 76 -3.87 -13.10 -7.07
C GLN A 76 -4.09 -11.80 -6.29
N PRO A 77 -4.73 -10.78 -6.88
CA PRO A 77 -5.08 -9.55 -6.18
C PRO A 77 -6.10 -9.85 -5.08
N ARG A 78 -5.97 -9.10 -4.00
CA ARG A 78 -6.82 -9.11 -2.82
C ARG A 78 -7.11 -7.69 -2.42
N PHE A 79 -8.31 -7.45 -1.93
CA PHE A 79 -8.71 -6.16 -1.40
C PHE A 79 -9.39 -6.32 -0.05
N ASP A 80 -8.99 -5.51 0.92
CA ASP A 80 -9.69 -5.33 2.18
C ASP A 80 -9.62 -3.88 2.68
N HIS A 81 -10.25 -3.62 3.82
CA HIS A 81 -10.30 -2.28 4.44
C HIS A 81 -9.20 -2.06 5.48
N SER A 82 -8.11 -2.81 5.45
CA SER A 82 -6.99 -2.61 6.39
C SER A 82 -6.15 -1.37 6.05
N GLY A 83 -6.24 -0.88 4.81
CA GLY A 83 -5.35 0.17 4.31
C GLY A 83 -3.90 -0.28 4.17
N ILE A 84 -3.66 -1.60 4.11
CA ILE A 84 -2.33 -2.16 3.83
C ILE A 84 -1.76 -1.58 2.54
N VAL A 85 -0.47 -1.29 2.55
CA VAL A 85 0.28 -0.93 1.37
C VAL A 85 1.46 -1.87 1.25
N GLU A 86 1.40 -2.77 0.26
CA GLU A 86 2.49 -3.71 -0.06
C GLU A 86 3.27 -3.21 -1.27
N LEU A 87 4.58 -3.06 -1.08
CA LEU A 87 5.53 -2.56 -2.06
C LEU A 87 6.56 -3.65 -2.30
N ALA A 88 6.66 -4.17 -3.52
CA ALA A 88 7.66 -5.15 -3.93
C ALA A 88 8.46 -4.66 -5.14
N PHE A 89 9.77 -4.88 -5.12
CA PHE A 89 10.74 -4.45 -6.13
C PHE A 89 11.88 -5.47 -6.28
N PRO A 90 12.68 -5.46 -7.37
CA PRO A 90 13.67 -6.51 -7.69
C PRO A 90 14.82 -6.76 -6.69
N GLY A 91 14.82 -6.10 -5.52
CA GLY A 91 15.90 -6.16 -4.53
C GLY A 91 16.81 -4.93 -4.60
N ALA A 92 17.08 -4.33 -3.45
CA ALA A 92 17.98 -3.19 -3.31
C ALA A 92 18.82 -3.31 -2.03
N GLN A 93 20.13 -3.10 -2.15
CA GLN A 93 20.99 -2.95 -0.98
C GLN A 93 20.74 -1.59 -0.33
N ALA A 94 20.27 -1.59 0.90
CA ALA A 94 19.90 -0.39 1.65
C ALA A 94 20.29 -0.53 3.12
N ARG A 95 20.78 0.55 3.71
CA ARG A 95 20.69 0.78 5.16
C ARG A 95 19.53 1.71 5.48
N TYR A 96 19.28 2.66 4.58
CA TYR A 96 18.24 3.66 4.74
C TYR A 96 17.17 3.50 3.67
N LEU A 97 15.91 3.61 4.08
CA LEU A 97 14.76 3.72 3.18
C LEU A 97 14.05 5.05 3.45
N ARG A 98 13.85 5.86 2.42
CA ARG A 98 13.06 7.09 2.48
C ARG A 98 11.74 6.88 1.76
N PHE A 99 10.65 7.09 2.48
CA PHE A 99 9.28 7.04 1.97
C PHE A 99 8.80 8.47 1.81
N THR A 100 8.46 8.89 0.59
CA THR A 100 7.96 10.23 0.30
C THR A 100 6.52 10.14 -0.17
N HIS A 101 5.62 10.81 0.54
CA HIS A 101 4.22 10.94 0.13
C HIS A 101 4.12 11.80 -1.13
N LEU A 102 3.32 11.37 -2.11
CA LEU A 102 3.20 12.04 -3.41
C LEU A 102 1.85 12.73 -3.64
N GLY A 103 0.80 12.34 -2.91
CA GLY A 103 -0.55 12.88 -3.10
C GLY A 103 -1.02 13.81 -1.99
N GLU A 104 -2.29 14.18 -2.05
CA GLU A 104 -2.99 15.00 -1.05
C GLU A 104 -4.34 14.35 -0.73
N SER A 105 -4.74 14.38 0.54
CA SER A 105 -6.10 13.99 0.95
C SER A 105 -6.48 14.64 2.28
N PRO A 106 -6.76 15.95 2.30
CA PRO A 106 -7.27 16.63 3.49
C PRO A 106 -8.66 16.09 3.89
N PRO A 107 -8.99 16.02 5.18
CA PRO A 107 -8.22 16.50 6.33
C PRO A 107 -7.28 15.45 6.94
N PHE A 108 -7.15 14.27 6.32
CA PHE A 108 -6.50 13.10 6.92
C PHE A 108 -4.99 13.27 7.04
N ASP A 109 -4.41 12.76 8.12
CA ASP A 109 -2.97 12.68 8.33
C ASP A 109 -2.35 11.62 7.40
N TRP A 110 -1.03 11.62 7.25
CA TRP A 110 -0.32 10.44 6.78
C TRP A 110 0.33 9.76 7.98
N SER A 111 0.04 8.48 8.16
CA SER A 111 0.55 7.73 9.30
C SER A 111 0.96 6.30 8.96
N ILE A 112 1.82 5.78 9.81
CA ILE A 112 2.38 4.42 9.74
C ILE A 112 2.23 3.83 11.14
N GLY A 113 1.33 2.86 11.27
CA GLY A 113 1.18 2.06 12.49
C GLY A 113 2.31 1.04 12.61
N GLU A 114 2.55 0.28 11.54
CA GLU A 114 3.62 -0.71 11.47
C GLU A 114 4.33 -0.67 10.12
N ILE A 115 5.61 -1.08 10.13
CA ILE A 115 6.42 -1.27 8.94
C ILE A 115 7.13 -2.62 9.01
N PHE A 116 6.96 -3.44 7.98
CA PHE A 116 7.66 -4.71 7.83
C PHE A 116 8.57 -4.64 6.61
N VAL A 117 9.80 -5.13 6.75
CA VAL A 117 10.82 -5.09 5.70
C VAL A 117 11.36 -6.51 5.51
N PHE A 118 11.39 -6.97 4.26
CA PHE A 118 11.69 -8.36 3.95
C PHE A 118 12.91 -8.49 3.03
N ALA A 119 13.75 -9.47 3.33
CA ALA A 119 14.89 -9.88 2.51
C ALA A 119 14.46 -10.89 1.43
N PRO A 120 15.18 -10.99 0.29
CA PRO A 120 14.89 -11.96 -0.75
C PRO A 120 14.89 -13.40 -0.21
N GLY A 121 13.92 -14.22 -0.63
CA GLY A 121 13.85 -15.64 -0.27
C GLY A 121 12.57 -16.05 0.48
N GLU A 122 11.76 -15.09 0.93
CA GLU A 122 10.36 -15.37 1.27
C GLU A 122 9.51 -15.37 -0.02
N PRO A 123 8.76 -16.44 -0.33
CA PRO A 123 7.82 -16.41 -1.43
C PRO A 123 6.64 -15.49 -1.08
N GLY A 124 6.50 -14.40 -1.84
CA GLY A 124 5.37 -13.46 -1.77
C GLY A 124 5.88 -12.02 -1.64
N ALA A 125 5.37 -11.02 -2.34
CA ALA A 125 4.29 -10.96 -3.30
C ALA A 125 4.72 -9.99 -4.41
N GLU A 126 4.15 -10.11 -5.60
CA GLU A 126 4.31 -9.10 -6.64
C GLU A 126 3.45 -7.88 -6.24
N SER A 127 3.97 -6.66 -6.34
CA SER A 127 3.13 -5.47 -6.16
C SER A 127 1.94 -5.56 -7.13
N PRO A 128 0.74 -5.10 -6.75
CA PRO A 128 -0.31 -4.89 -7.73
C PRO A 128 0.24 -4.08 -8.91
N LYS A 129 0.16 -4.63 -10.11
CA LYS A 129 0.72 -4.00 -11.31
C LYS A 129 -0.07 -2.74 -11.65
N GLU A 130 0.61 -1.78 -12.26
CA GLU A 130 0.01 -0.52 -12.72
C GLU A 130 -1.21 -0.78 -13.64
N ASP A 131 -1.17 -1.87 -14.42
CA ASP A 131 -2.27 -2.30 -15.28
C ASP A 131 -3.53 -2.71 -14.49
N ILE A 132 -3.38 -3.33 -13.31
CA ILE A 132 -4.50 -3.68 -12.42
C ILE A 132 -5.10 -2.42 -11.83
N LEU A 133 -4.25 -1.46 -11.39
CA LEU A 133 -4.70 -0.17 -10.88
C LEU A 133 -5.47 0.61 -11.96
N ALA A 134 -4.99 0.61 -13.20
CA ALA A 134 -5.66 1.25 -14.33
C ALA A 134 -7.03 0.61 -14.65
N ALA A 135 -7.12 -0.73 -14.61
CA ALA A 135 -8.35 -1.46 -14.84
C ALA A 135 -9.42 -1.18 -13.76
N VAL A 136 -9.01 -1.13 -12.48
CA VAL A 136 -9.88 -0.79 -11.35
C VAL A 136 -10.35 0.66 -11.44
N ARG A 137 -9.44 1.60 -11.77
CA ARG A 137 -9.74 3.02 -11.94
C ARG A 137 -10.76 3.30 -13.05
N GLY A 138 -10.63 2.62 -14.19
CA GLY A 138 -11.53 2.81 -15.34
C GLY A 138 -13.00 2.48 -15.03
N LYS A 139 -13.26 1.71 -13.98
CA LYS A 139 -14.59 1.31 -13.55
C LYS A 139 -15.11 2.13 -12.36
N LEU A 140 -14.25 2.51 -11.40
CA LEU A 140 -14.60 3.38 -10.24
C LEU A 140 -15.13 4.77 -10.63
N ILE A 141 -14.64 5.38 -11.72
CA ILE A 141 -15.07 6.72 -12.18
C ILE A 141 -16.56 6.76 -12.60
N ARG A 142 -17.23 5.60 -12.78
CA ARG A 142 -18.63 5.51 -13.22
C ARG A 142 -19.67 5.32 -12.11
N GLY A 143 -19.27 5.15 -10.83
CA GLY A 143 -20.18 4.82 -9.72
C GLY A 143 -20.20 5.85 -8.57
N ARG A 144 -21.33 5.92 -7.85
CA ARG A 144 -21.51 6.66 -6.57
C ARG A 144 -21.46 5.65 -5.40
N PRO A 145 -21.28 6.08 -4.13
CA PRO A 145 -20.57 5.30 -3.13
C PRO A 145 -21.36 4.09 -2.58
N ALA A 146 -21.11 2.94 -3.20
CA ALA A 146 -21.30 1.59 -2.67
C ALA A 146 -19.96 0.83 -2.79
N GLU A 147 -18.87 1.52 -2.40
CA GLU A 147 -17.53 1.40 -3.00
C GLU A 147 -16.85 0.05 -2.84
N ALA A 148 -17.15 -0.74 -1.81
CA ALA A 148 -16.43 -1.99 -1.56
C ALA A 148 -16.85 -3.15 -2.49
N GLU A 149 -18.15 -3.35 -2.69
CA GLU A 149 -18.67 -4.47 -3.47
C GLU A 149 -18.48 -4.24 -4.97
N GLU A 150 -18.65 -3.01 -5.43
CA GLU A 150 -18.39 -2.62 -6.83
C GLU A 150 -16.89 -2.65 -7.14
N MET A 151 -16.02 -2.18 -6.23
CA MET A 151 -14.57 -2.25 -6.39
C MET A 151 -14.07 -3.69 -6.39
N LEU A 152 -14.59 -4.54 -5.50
CA LEU A 152 -14.24 -5.96 -5.49
C LEU A 152 -14.77 -6.67 -6.75
N SER A 153 -15.96 -6.31 -7.24
CA SER A 153 -16.47 -6.80 -8.53
C SER A 153 -15.58 -6.37 -9.70
N CYS A 154 -15.07 -5.14 -9.69
CA CYS A 154 -14.13 -4.65 -10.69
C CYS A 154 -12.80 -5.42 -10.67
N ILE A 155 -12.30 -5.75 -9.48
CA ILE A 155 -11.08 -6.55 -9.28
C ILE A 155 -11.32 -8.00 -9.76
N ILE A 156 -12.46 -8.61 -9.42
CA ILE A 156 -12.82 -9.97 -9.85
C ILE A 156 -13.04 -10.06 -11.36
N GLU A 157 -13.64 -9.03 -11.97
CA GLU A 157 -13.79 -9.00 -13.43
C GLU A 157 -12.46 -8.73 -14.16
N ALA A 158 -11.52 -8.01 -13.53
CA ALA A 158 -10.19 -7.76 -14.09
C ALA A 158 -9.24 -8.96 -13.90
N ASP A 159 -9.49 -9.81 -12.89
CA ASP A 159 -8.80 -11.07 -12.65
C ASP A 159 -9.80 -12.18 -12.30
N PRO A 160 -10.16 -13.06 -13.27
CA PRO A 160 -11.09 -14.16 -13.08
C PRO A 160 -10.68 -15.18 -12.01
N GLU A 161 -9.42 -15.17 -11.57
CA GLU A 161 -8.95 -16.03 -10.48
C GLU A 161 -9.09 -15.39 -9.09
N ALA A 162 -9.53 -14.13 -8.98
CA ALA A 162 -9.82 -13.51 -7.70
C ALA A 162 -10.94 -14.28 -6.97
N VAL A 163 -10.63 -14.81 -5.78
CA VAL A 163 -11.47 -15.81 -5.11
C VAL A 163 -12.77 -15.18 -4.58
N GLU A 164 -13.92 -15.70 -5.03
CA GLU A 164 -15.31 -15.36 -4.63
C GLU A 164 -15.54 -15.30 -3.10
N ALA A 165 -14.72 -15.99 -2.30
CA ALA A 165 -14.77 -15.94 -0.83
C ALA A 165 -14.60 -14.52 -0.24
N HIS A 166 -13.96 -13.59 -0.97
CA HIS A 166 -13.82 -12.20 -0.53
C HIS A 166 -15.13 -11.41 -0.64
N ARG A 167 -16.07 -11.85 -1.47
CA ARG A 167 -17.41 -11.26 -1.61
C ARG A 167 -18.23 -11.41 -0.33
N MET A 168 -18.11 -12.56 0.33
CA MET A 168 -18.82 -12.86 1.58
C MET A 168 -18.32 -12.02 2.77
N LEU A 169 -17.02 -11.72 2.86
CA LEU A 169 -16.47 -10.89 3.95
C LEU A 169 -16.84 -9.40 3.83
N ALA A 170 -16.95 -8.88 2.60
CA ALA A 170 -17.46 -7.54 2.34
C ALA A 170 -18.95 -7.43 2.66
N LEU A 171 -19.76 -8.42 2.25
CA LEU A 171 -21.21 -8.46 2.48
C LEU A 171 -21.60 -8.69 3.95
N VAL A 172 -20.86 -9.51 4.70
CA VAL A 172 -21.15 -9.76 6.13
C VAL A 172 -20.93 -8.51 6.99
N ARG A 173 -20.09 -7.56 6.55
CA ARG A 173 -19.87 -6.28 7.25
C ARG A 173 -20.82 -5.16 6.83
N SER A 174 -21.40 -5.21 5.62
CA SER A 174 -22.44 -4.26 5.19
C SER A 174 -23.83 -4.64 5.72
N ALA A 175 -24.12 -5.93 5.90
CA ALA A 175 -25.37 -6.43 6.48
C ALA A 175 -25.47 -6.32 8.02
N GLY A 176 -24.40 -5.88 8.69
CA GLY A 176 -24.32 -5.70 10.14
C GLY A 176 -24.50 -4.26 10.62
N ARG A 177 -25.03 -3.35 9.78
CA ARG A 177 -25.46 -1.99 10.17
C ARG A 177 -26.96 -1.82 9.99
#